data_AF-A0A7G8EM14-F1
#
_entry.id   AF-A0A7G8EM14-F1
#
_cell.length_a   1.000
_cell.length_b   1.000
_cell.length_c   1.000
_cell.angle_alpha   90.00
_cell.angle_beta   90.00
_cell.angle_gamma   90.00
#
_symmetry.space_group_name_H-M   'P 1'
#
loop_
_entity.id
_entity.type
_entity.pdbx_description
1 polymer ?
#
loop_
_entity_poly.entity_id
_entity_poly.type
_entity_poly.pdbx_seq_one_letter_code
_entity_poly.pdbx_strand_id
1 'polypeptide(L)' 'MLLGGDNDRVFGFGDITLNGQSGRDRLSLPGTASDYTRSQNGRRTRFSQGGVTMTVIGFESISFLG' A
#
# COMPACT_ATOMS: atom_id res chain seq x y z
N MET A 1 2.63 -3.69 -10.35
CA MET A 1 2.54 -5.13 -10.06
C MET A 1 1.08 -5.44 -9.77
N LEU A 2 0.52 -6.48 -10.39
CA LEU A 2 -0.81 -7.01 -10.05
C LEU A 2 -0.60 -8.10 -9.01
N LEU A 3 -1.34 -8.06 -7.92
CA LEU A 3 -1.33 -9.11 -6.89
C LEU A 3 -2.66 -9.83 -7.02
N GLY A 4 -2.61 -11.15 -7.14
CA GLY A 4 -3.68 -11.95 -7.69
C GLY A 4 -4.34 -12.85 -6.66
N GLY A 5 -5.60 -12.55 -6.35
CA GLY A 5 -6.68 -13.53 -6.21
C GLY A 5 -7.00 -14.01 -4.81
N ASP A 6 -6.05 -14.01 -3.87
CA ASP A 6 -6.27 -14.54 -2.52
C ASP A 6 -5.43 -13.86 -1.45
N ASN A 7 -6.01 -12.84 -0.80
CA ASN A 7 -5.51 -12.25 0.45
C ASN A 7 -4.02 -11.88 0.40
N ASP A 8 -3.63 -11.11 -0.60
CA ASP A 8 -2.23 -10.85 -0.87
C ASP A 8 -1.59 -10.05 0.26
N ARG A 9 -0.34 -10.41 0.60
CA ARG A 9 0.47 -9.67 1.58
C ARG A 9 1.71 -9.08 0.92
N VAL A 10 1.78 -7.76 0.89
CA VAL A 10 2.91 -7.03 0.31
C VAL A 10 3.75 -6.43 1.41
N PHE A 11 5.07 -6.55 1.24
CA PHE A 11 6.07 -5.96 2.13
C PHE A 11 7.01 -5.08 1.32
N GLY A 12 7.18 -3.83 1.75
CA GLY A 12 8.15 -2.91 1.18
C GLY A 12 7.56 -1.55 0.78
N PHE A 13 8.45 -0.66 0.34
CA PHE A 13 8.11 0.66 -0.16
C PHE A 13 8.97 0.99 -1.38
N GLY A 14 8.39 1.67 -2.36
CA GLY A 14 9.07 1.98 -3.62
C GLY A 14 8.18 2.81 -4.54
N ASP A 15 8.75 3.26 -5.66
CA ASP A 15 7.97 3.93 -6.71
C ASP A 15 7.18 2.90 -7.51
N ILE A 16 6.08 2.42 -6.91
CA ILE A 16 5.31 1.30 -7.41
C ILE A 16 3.81 1.57 -7.31
N THR A 17 3.07 0.97 -8.23
CA THR A 17 1.61 0.86 -8.13
C THR A 17 1.24 -0.60 -7.83
N LEU A 18 0.51 -0.77 -6.74
CA LEU A 18 -0.08 -2.03 -6.27
C LEU A 18 -1.59 -1.97 -6.48
N ASN A 19 -2.12 -2.92 -7.22
CA ASN A 19 -3.57 -3.09 -7.38
C ASN A 19 -3.96 -4.39 -6.70
N GLY A 20 -4.75 -4.28 -5.63
CA GLY A 20 -5.48 -5.39 -5.04
C GLY A 20 -6.56 -5.89 -5.99
N GLN A 21 -6.98 -7.12 -5.78
CA GLN A 21 -8.01 -7.80 -6.57
C GLN A 21 -9.17 -8.20 -5.66
N SER A 22 -10.05 -9.08 -6.13
CA SER A 22 -11.07 -9.70 -5.29
C SER A 22 -10.41 -10.40 -4.10
N GLY A 23 -10.82 -10.12 -2.86
CA GLY A 23 -10.25 -10.77 -1.68
C GLY A 23 -10.18 -9.85 -0.46
N ARG A 24 -9.34 -10.22 0.54
CA ARG A 24 -8.93 -9.32 1.63
C ARG A 24 -7.43 -9.07 1.56
N ASP A 25 -7.04 -8.06 0.81
CA ASP A 25 -5.66 -7.71 0.56
C ASP A 25 -5.10 -6.87 1.71
N ARG A 26 -3.85 -7.19 2.09
CA ARG A 26 -3.16 -6.57 3.21
C ARG A 26 -1.80 -6.03 2.78
N LEU A 27 -1.56 -4.76 3.08
CA LEU A 27 -0.26 -4.13 2.87
C LEU A 27 0.43 -3.91 4.21
N SER A 28 1.71 -4.28 4.29
CA SER A 28 2.57 -3.98 5.43
C SER A 28 3.72 -3.08 4.97
N LEU A 29 3.68 -1.84 5.42
CA LEU A 29 4.71 -0.82 5.16
C LEU A 29 5.80 -0.86 6.23
N PRO A 30 7.08 -0.70 5.87
CA PRO A 30 8.15 -0.55 6.86
C PRO A 30 7.98 0.76 7.65
N GLY A 31 8.60 0.86 8.82
CA GLY A 31 8.54 2.06 9.65
C GLY A 31 7.16 2.34 10.23
N THR A 32 6.96 3.58 10.69
CA THR A 32 5.75 4.06 11.35
C THR A 32 4.87 4.85 10.38
N ALA A 33 3.58 5.02 10.70
CA ALA A 33 2.67 5.83 9.88
C ALA A 33 3.16 7.28 9.69
N SER A 34 3.88 7.83 10.68
CA SER A 34 4.42 9.19 10.68
C SER A 34 5.52 9.41 9.64
N ASP A 35 6.15 8.34 9.16
CA ASP A 35 7.19 8.40 8.14
C ASP A 35 6.61 8.71 6.74
N TYR A 36 5.28 8.65 6.59
CA TYR A 36 4.60 8.74 5.30
C TYR A 36 3.64 9.93 5.23
N THR A 37 3.71 10.65 4.11
CA THR A 37 2.60 11.48 3.67
C THR A 37 1.55 10.60 2.99
N ARG A 38 0.35 10.53 3.57
CA ARG A 38 -0.78 9.75 3.01
C ARG A 38 -1.80 10.67 2.33
N SER A 39 -2.20 10.33 1.10
CA SER A 39 -3.37 10.93 0.45
C SER A 39 -4.31 9.85 -0.08
N GLN A 40 -5.61 10.07 0.02
CA GLN A 40 -6.64 9.10 -0.39
C GLN A 40 -7.62 9.74 -1.37
N ASN A 41 -7.91 9.03 -2.46
CA ASN A 41 -8.91 9.41 -3.44
C ASN A 41 -9.69 8.15 -3.88
N GLY A 42 -10.89 7.98 -3.33
CA GLY A 42 -11.69 6.77 -3.50
C GLY A 42 -10.95 5.53 -3.01
N ARG A 43 -10.88 4.49 -3.87
CA ARG A 43 -10.15 3.24 -3.58
C ARG A 43 -8.64 3.35 -3.72
N ARG A 44 -8.12 4.51 -4.14
CA ARG A 44 -6.68 4.77 -4.30
C ARG A 44 -6.12 5.48 -3.08
N THR A 45 -5.07 4.92 -2.50
CA THR A 45 -4.27 5.54 -1.45
C THR A 45 -2.85 5.72 -1.96
N ARG A 46 -2.28 6.91 -1.78
CA ARG A 46 -0.89 7.23 -2.13
C ARG A 46 -0.11 7.46 -0.85
N PHE A 47 1.07 6.86 -0.77
CA PHE A 47 2.03 7.03 0.30
C PHE A 47 3.29 7.66 -0.29
N SER A 48 3.82 8.69 0.34
CA SER A 48 5.08 9.32 -0.06
C SER A 48 6.03 9.41 1.12
N GLN A 49 7.28 9.01 0.91
CA GLN A 49 8.35 9.06 1.90
C GLN A 49 9.66 9.33 1.16
N GLY A 50 10.42 10.35 1.58
CA GLY A 50 11.76 10.63 1.03
C GLY A 50 11.78 10.88 -0.49
N GLY A 51 10.71 11.42 -1.07
CA GLY A 51 10.58 11.64 -2.52
C GLY A 51 10.14 10.42 -3.32
N VAL A 52 10.04 9.24 -2.70
CA VAL A 52 9.51 8.02 -3.31
C VAL A 52 8.01 7.93 -3.05
N THR A 53 7.25 7.51 -4.07
CA THR A 53 5.80 7.41 -3.99
C THR A 53 5.30 6.01 -4.27
N MET A 54 4.53 5.44 -3.36
CA MET A 54 3.74 4.24 -3.64
C MET A 54 2.26 4.57 -3.83
N THR A 55 1.63 3.97 -4.84
CA THR A 55 0.18 4.02 -5.04
C THR A 55 -0.44 2.65 -4.80
N VAL A 56 -1.48 2.60 -3.98
CA VAL A 56 -2.17 1.38 -3.55
C VAL A 56 -3.63 1.52 -3.90
N ILE A 57 -4.19 0.55 -4.62
CA ILE A 57 -5.58 0.60 -5.08
C ILE A 57 -6.26 -0.69 -4.64
N GLY A 58 -7.39 -0.56 -3.93
CA GLY A 58 -8.23 -1.73 -3.60
C GLY A 58 -7.62 -2.65 -2.54
N PHE A 59 -6.86 -2.13 -1.58
CA PHE A 59 -6.43 -2.88 -0.40
C PHE A 59 -7.37 -2.60 0.78
N GLU A 60 -7.82 -3.65 1.45
CA GLU A 60 -8.76 -3.57 2.58
C GLU A 60 -8.08 -3.17 3.89
N SER A 61 -6.80 -3.50 4.05
CA SER A 61 -6.05 -3.14 5.25
C SER A 61 -4.61 -2.78 4.96
N ILE A 62 -4.13 -1.76 5.68
CA ILE A 62 -2.76 -1.26 5.60
C ILE A 62 -2.23 -1.16 7.03
N SER A 63 -1.04 -1.70 7.24
CA SER A 63 -0.35 -1.76 8.52
C SER A 63 1.06 -1.23 8.39
N PHE A 64 1.62 -0.75 9.50
CA PHE A 64 2.98 -0.26 9.61
C PHE A 64 3.74 -1.18 10.57
N LEU A 65 5.02 -1.45 10.27
CA LEU A 65 5.83 -2.45 11.00
C LEU A 65 6.71 -1.85 12.11
N GLY A 66 6.73 -0.52 12.24
CA GLY A 66 7.45 0.23 13.26
C GLY A 66 6.56 0.76 14.38
#